data_AF-A0AAQ2I2E7-F1
#
_entry.id   AF-A0AAQ2I2E7-F1
#
_cell.length_a   1.000
_cell.length_b   1.000
_cell.length_c   1.000
_cell.angle_alpha   90.00
_cell.angle_beta   90.00
_cell.angle_gamma   90.00
#
_symmetry.space_group_name_H-M   'P 1'
#
loop_
_entity.id
_entity.type
_entity.pdbx_description
1 polymer ?
#
loop_
_entity_poly.entity_id
_entity_poly.type
_entity_poly.pdbx_seq_one_letter_code
_entity_poly.pdbx_strand_id
1 'polypeptide(L)'
;MTDLTKNKKLGLDSEDKPQDLPHKIAAGERFDVTFPENFPPLKKFETTHTWYASFTEDSRSIIGRHQTSQNFYQLTLLTPRELKSGTYKLEDYGPGKHSVVFMVYGVSVKGGNVTYDIDDSRKSVKATLEFEIVYESTPYTVTADIFLLATGEL
;
A
#
# COMPACT_ATOMS: atom_id res chain seq x y z
N MET A 1 -27.97 22.28 -8.92
CA MET A 1 -28.26 20.88 -8.53
C MET A 1 -27.14 20.02 -9.08
N THR A 2 -26.27 19.53 -8.21
CA THR A 2 -25.21 18.57 -8.56
C THR A 2 -25.89 17.27 -8.98
N ASP A 3 -25.55 16.75 -10.16
CA ASP A 3 -26.10 15.49 -10.65
C ASP A 3 -25.51 14.34 -9.82
N LEU A 4 -26.23 13.93 -8.78
CA LEU A 4 -25.87 12.83 -7.87
C LEU A 4 -25.48 11.55 -8.63
N THR A 5 -26.03 11.34 -9.82
CA THR A 5 -25.71 10.19 -10.68
C THR A 5 -24.33 10.32 -11.31
N LYS A 6 -23.96 11.53 -11.73
CA LYS A 6 -22.62 11.85 -12.26
C LYS A 6 -21.57 11.79 -11.16
N ASN A 7 -21.85 12.35 -9.98
CA ASN A 7 -20.92 12.30 -8.84
C ASN A 7 -20.64 10.87 -8.41
N LYS A 8 -21.66 10.01 -8.34
CA LYS A 8 -21.47 8.57 -8.10
C LYS A 8 -20.55 7.91 -9.12
N LYS A 9 -20.69 8.21 -10.41
CA LYS A 9 -19.79 7.67 -11.45
C LYS A 9 -18.36 8.17 -11.34
N LEU A 10 -18.16 9.35 -10.74
CA LEU A 10 -16.84 9.94 -10.50
C LEU A 10 -16.26 9.53 -9.13
N GLY A 11 -16.94 8.66 -8.38
CA GLY A 11 -16.52 8.28 -7.04
C GLY A 11 -16.59 9.43 -6.03
N LEU A 12 -17.52 10.37 -6.21
CA LEU A 12 -17.77 11.50 -5.32
C LEU A 12 -19.08 11.33 -4.55
N ASP A 13 -19.09 11.72 -3.28
CA ASP A 13 -20.28 11.76 -2.43
C ASP A 13 -21.15 12.99 -2.74
N SER A 14 -22.21 13.19 -1.96
CA SER A 14 -23.11 14.34 -2.11
C SER A 14 -22.47 15.69 -1.75
N GLU A 15 -21.30 15.68 -1.13
CA GLU A 15 -20.51 16.85 -0.74
C GLU A 15 -19.29 17.08 -1.67
N ASP A 16 -19.25 16.41 -2.83
CA ASP A 16 -18.13 16.42 -3.78
C ASP A 16 -16.80 15.93 -3.17
N LYS A 17 -16.85 15.08 -2.14
CA LYS A 17 -15.69 14.41 -1.55
C LYS A 17 -15.54 12.99 -2.10
N PRO A 18 -14.33 12.39 -2.09
CA PRO A 18 -14.15 10.99 -2.47
C PRO A 18 -15.06 10.05 -1.66
N GLN A 19 -15.77 9.14 -2.34
CA GLN A 19 -16.66 8.15 -1.71
C GLN A 19 -15.90 7.18 -0.80
N ASP A 20 -14.74 6.69 -1.27
CA ASP A 20 -13.84 5.87 -0.47
C ASP A 20 -12.85 6.80 0.22
N LEU A 21 -13.14 7.10 1.48
CA LEU A 21 -12.26 7.93 2.26
C LEU A 21 -11.06 7.10 2.73
N PRO A 22 -9.82 7.59 2.57
CA PRO A 22 -8.70 7.04 3.32
C PRO A 22 -9.04 6.97 4.80
N HIS A 23 -8.66 5.87 5.42
CA HIS A 23 -8.68 5.81 6.87
C HIS A 23 -7.34 6.36 7.39
N LYS A 24 -7.42 7.18 8.44
CA LYS A 24 -6.24 7.45 9.25
C LYS A 24 -5.85 6.14 9.92
N ILE A 25 -4.54 5.91 10.05
CA ILE A 25 -4.01 4.77 10.80
C ILE A 25 -4.66 4.75 12.19
N ALA A 26 -5.38 3.66 12.49
CA ALA A 26 -6.09 3.52 13.75
C ALA A 26 -5.11 3.16 14.89
N ALA A 27 -5.55 3.36 16.14
CA ALA A 27 -4.78 2.93 17.31
C ALA A 27 -4.59 1.41 17.28
N GLY A 28 -3.36 0.95 17.09
CA GLY A 28 -3.01 -0.47 16.97
C GLY A 28 -2.62 -0.91 15.56
N GLU A 29 -2.81 -0.07 14.54
CA GLU A 29 -2.30 -0.30 13.19
C GLU A 29 -0.90 0.30 13.01
N ARG A 30 -0.14 -0.23 12.04
CA ARG A 30 1.16 0.32 11.65
C ARG A 30 1.42 0.16 10.17
N PHE A 31 2.15 1.11 9.61
CA PHE A 31 2.64 1.06 8.25
C PHE A 31 4.00 1.75 8.21
N ASP A 32 5.02 0.99 8.56
CA ASP A 32 6.38 1.49 8.73
C ASP A 32 7.23 1.05 7.55
N VAL A 33 7.96 1.99 6.94
CA VAL A 33 8.92 1.71 5.88
C VAL A 33 10.26 2.30 6.30
N THR A 34 11.28 1.45 6.28
CA THR A 34 12.64 1.80 6.69
C THR A 34 13.55 1.82 5.47
N PHE A 35 14.23 2.95 5.29
CA PHE A 35 15.27 3.14 4.28
C PHE A 35 16.65 3.01 4.92
N PRO A 36 17.68 2.69 4.13
CA PRO A 36 19.06 2.89 4.57
C PRO A 36 19.30 4.40 4.80
N GLU A 37 20.19 4.74 5.75
CA GLU A 37 20.43 6.12 6.22
C GLU A 37 20.76 7.13 5.10
N ASN A 38 21.19 6.65 3.93
CA ASN A 38 21.61 7.47 2.80
C ASN A 38 20.60 7.55 1.65
N PHE A 39 19.35 7.06 1.78
CA PHE A 39 18.38 7.14 0.68
C PHE A 39 17.97 8.61 0.39
N PRO A 40 18.48 9.24 -0.68
CA PRO A 40 18.43 10.70 -0.79
C PRO A 40 17.03 11.31 -0.94
N PRO A 41 16.08 10.69 -1.69
CA PRO A 41 14.75 11.27 -1.89
C PRO A 41 13.91 11.36 -0.62
N LEU A 42 14.16 10.49 0.36
CA LEU A 42 13.28 10.37 1.52
C LEU A 42 14.02 9.79 2.73
N LYS A 43 14.13 10.58 3.80
CA LYS A 43 14.74 10.13 5.07
C LYS A 43 13.85 9.19 5.87
N LYS A 44 12.52 9.37 5.78
CA LYS A 44 11.53 8.59 6.54
C LYS A 44 10.22 8.53 5.77
N PHE A 45 9.56 7.39 5.81
CA PHE A 45 8.21 7.23 5.27
C PHE A 45 7.19 7.49 6.37
N GLU A 46 6.50 8.62 6.31
CA GLU A 46 5.50 8.99 7.32
C GLU A 46 4.09 8.74 6.80
N THR A 47 3.59 7.52 6.99
CA THR A 47 2.24 7.19 6.53
C THR A 47 1.18 8.03 7.24
N THR A 48 0.40 8.76 6.46
CA THR A 48 -0.72 9.60 6.95
C THR A 48 -2.08 8.94 6.75
N HIS A 49 -2.18 8.07 5.74
CA HIS A 49 -3.41 7.42 5.33
C HIS A 49 -3.11 6.00 4.87
N THR A 50 -4.04 5.09 5.15
CA THR A 50 -3.98 3.70 4.72
C THR A 50 -5.26 3.26 4.03
N TRP A 51 -5.12 2.28 3.13
CA TRP A 51 -6.24 1.56 2.54
C TRP A 51 -5.95 0.07 2.55
N TYR A 52 -6.98 -0.70 2.86
CA TYR A 52 -7.05 -2.15 2.65
C TYR A 52 -8.32 -2.42 1.84
N ALA A 53 -8.19 -2.63 0.53
CA ALA A 53 -9.35 -2.78 -0.34
C ALA A 53 -9.06 -3.62 -1.58
N SER A 54 -10.10 -4.27 -2.10
CA SER A 54 -10.11 -4.85 -3.44
C SER A 54 -10.53 -3.79 -4.45
N PHE A 55 -9.64 -3.41 -5.36
CA PHE A 55 -9.96 -2.50 -6.47
C PHE A 55 -10.27 -3.26 -7.77
N THR A 56 -10.08 -4.58 -7.78
CA THR A 56 -10.42 -5.48 -8.88
C THR A 56 -11.03 -6.77 -8.34
N GLU A 57 -11.56 -7.61 -9.22
CA GLU A 57 -12.10 -8.92 -8.82
C GLU A 57 -11.01 -9.91 -8.39
N ASP A 58 -9.78 -9.71 -8.85
CA ASP A 58 -8.68 -10.69 -8.72
C ASP A 58 -7.61 -10.29 -7.70
N SER A 59 -7.62 -9.03 -7.24
CA SER A 59 -6.56 -8.48 -6.41
C SER A 59 -7.04 -7.60 -5.27
N ARG A 60 -6.19 -7.53 -4.24
CA ARG A 60 -6.29 -6.60 -3.13
C ARG A 60 -5.09 -5.67 -3.13
N SER A 61 -5.32 -4.47 -2.60
CA SER A 61 -4.28 -3.46 -2.42
C SER A 61 -4.21 -3.07 -0.96
N ILE A 62 -2.99 -3.10 -0.45
CA ILE A 62 -2.61 -2.54 0.84
C ILE A 62 -1.76 -1.31 0.56
N ILE A 63 -2.30 -0.13 0.87
CA ILE A 63 -1.70 1.14 0.48
C ILE A 63 -1.37 1.93 1.73
N GLY A 64 -0.12 2.39 1.84
CA GLY A 64 0.28 3.43 2.77
C GLY A 64 0.67 4.67 1.97
N ARG A 65 0.08 5.81 2.32
CA ARG A 65 0.35 7.11 1.65
C ARG A 65 0.74 8.18 2.66
N HIS A 66 1.73 8.97 2.27
CA HIS A 66 1.91 10.31 2.79
C HIS A 66 1.48 11.32 1.73
N GLN A 67 0.58 12.21 2.11
CA GLN A 67 0.13 13.28 1.23
C GLN A 67 0.01 14.58 2.01
N THR A 68 0.80 15.57 1.61
CA THR A 68 0.70 16.97 2.02
C THR A 68 0.61 17.86 0.78
N SER A 69 0.57 19.19 0.95
CA SER A 69 0.59 20.12 -0.19
C SER A 69 1.90 20.09 -0.99
N GLN A 70 2.98 19.55 -0.41
CA GLN A 70 4.33 19.56 -1.01
C GLN A 70 4.86 18.16 -1.31
N ASN A 71 4.41 17.15 -0.56
CA ASN A 71 4.95 15.79 -0.65
C ASN A 71 3.84 14.80 -0.97
N PHE A 72 4.10 13.95 -1.97
CA PHE A 72 3.29 12.78 -2.27
C PHE A 72 4.21 11.58 -2.42
N TYR A 73 4.04 10.60 -1.54
CA TYR A 73 4.70 9.31 -1.69
C TYR A 73 3.82 8.18 -1.18
N GLN A 74 3.96 7.01 -1.80
CA GLN A 74 3.08 5.87 -1.56
C GLN A 74 3.82 4.55 -1.74
N LEU A 75 3.58 3.62 -0.81
CA LEU A 75 3.91 2.22 -0.97
C LEU A 75 2.60 1.45 -1.15
N THR A 76 2.53 0.65 -2.19
CA THR A 76 1.38 -0.22 -2.48
C THR A 76 1.86 -1.64 -2.57
N LEU A 77 1.25 -2.51 -1.78
CA LEU A 77 1.38 -3.95 -1.90
C LEU A 77 0.11 -4.48 -2.57
N LEU A 78 0.28 -5.04 -3.76
CA LEU A 78 -0.76 -5.74 -4.50
C LEU A 78 -0.66 -7.22 -4.18
N THR A 79 -1.78 -7.83 -3.82
CA THR A 79 -1.86 -9.25 -3.50
C THR A 79 -2.95 -9.91 -4.34
N PRO A 80 -2.90 -11.24 -4.54
CA PRO A 80 -4.06 -11.99 -4.98
C PRO A 80 -5.23 -11.77 -4.03
N ARG A 81 -6.45 -11.93 -4.54
CA ARG A 81 -7.67 -11.82 -3.72
C ARG A 81 -7.71 -12.87 -2.61
N GLU A 82 -7.37 -14.11 -2.91
CA GLU A 82 -7.20 -15.11 -1.86
C GLU A 82 -5.77 -15.03 -1.30
N LEU A 83 -5.64 -14.51 -0.09
CA LEU A 83 -4.35 -14.35 0.57
C LEU A 83 -4.23 -15.36 1.71
N LYS A 84 -3.09 -16.07 1.78
CA LYS A 84 -2.76 -16.99 2.86
C LYS A 84 -1.47 -16.57 3.53
N SER A 85 -1.29 -16.98 4.79
CA SER A 85 -0.03 -16.81 5.49
C SER A 85 1.09 -17.56 4.77
N GLY A 86 2.27 -16.96 4.72
CA GLY A 86 3.42 -17.52 4.02
C GLY A 86 4.35 -16.45 3.46
N THR A 87 5.48 -16.90 2.93
CA THR A 87 6.47 -16.04 2.26
C THR A 87 6.37 -16.21 0.76
N TYR A 88 6.27 -15.09 0.05
CA TYR A 88 6.10 -15.03 -1.39
C TYR A 88 7.15 -14.11 -2.00
N LYS A 89 7.57 -14.41 -3.22
CA LYS A 89 8.41 -13.52 -4.01
C LYS A 89 7.59 -12.35 -4.51
N LEU A 90 8.20 -11.16 -4.53
CA LEU A 90 7.64 -10.01 -5.20
C LEU A 90 7.96 -10.10 -6.70
N GLU A 91 6.93 -10.00 -7.51
CA GLU A 91 6.96 -10.17 -8.96
C GLU A 91 6.37 -8.93 -9.65
N ASP A 92 6.66 -8.77 -10.95
CA ASP A 92 5.99 -7.78 -11.80
C ASP A 92 4.49 -8.03 -11.83
N TYR A 93 3.70 -6.95 -11.89
CA TYR A 93 2.23 -6.97 -11.81
C TYR A 93 1.55 -8.05 -12.67
N GLY A 94 0.44 -8.59 -12.16
CA GLY A 94 -0.42 -9.54 -12.87
C GLY A 94 -1.32 -10.37 -11.95
N PRO A 95 -2.27 -11.13 -12.52
CA PRO A 95 -3.14 -12.00 -11.76
C PRO A 95 -2.36 -13.03 -10.94
N GLY A 96 -2.75 -13.25 -9.69
CA GLY A 96 -2.14 -14.24 -8.81
C GLY A 96 -0.74 -13.90 -8.28
N LYS A 97 -0.22 -12.70 -8.60
CA LYS A 97 1.11 -12.27 -8.17
C LYS A 97 1.07 -11.37 -6.95
N HIS A 98 2.16 -11.37 -6.21
CA HIS A 98 2.42 -10.39 -5.16
C HIS A 98 3.36 -9.33 -5.72
N SER A 99 2.94 -8.07 -5.72
CA SER A 99 3.72 -6.99 -6.32
C SER A 99 3.82 -5.81 -5.38
N VAL A 100 4.96 -5.13 -5.40
CA VAL A 100 5.13 -3.88 -4.68
C VAL A 100 5.31 -2.75 -5.69
N VAL A 101 4.56 -1.66 -5.48
CA VAL A 101 4.70 -0.41 -6.23
C VAL A 101 5.11 0.65 -5.24
N PHE A 102 6.25 1.29 -5.50
CA PHE A 102 6.77 2.34 -4.66
C PHE A 102 6.87 3.63 -5.44
N MET A 103 5.95 4.56 -5.15
CA MET A 103 5.87 5.86 -5.79
C MET A 103 6.66 6.87 -4.94
N VAL A 104 7.94 6.97 -5.25
CA VAL A 104 8.88 8.00 -4.76
C VAL A 104 9.74 8.44 -5.95
N TYR A 105 10.00 9.74 -6.06
CA TYR A 105 10.66 10.38 -7.20
C TYR A 105 11.82 9.57 -7.81
N GLY A 106 11.67 9.14 -9.06
CA GLY A 106 12.74 8.48 -9.81
C GLY A 106 13.10 7.06 -9.35
N VAL A 107 12.28 6.44 -8.51
CA VAL A 107 12.53 5.10 -7.97
C VAL A 107 11.93 4.02 -8.86
N SER A 108 12.67 2.93 -9.05
CA SER A 108 12.16 1.68 -9.61
C SER A 108 12.36 0.53 -8.62
N VAL A 109 11.39 -0.39 -8.56
CA VAL A 109 11.50 -1.63 -7.77
C VAL A 109 12.17 -2.70 -8.62
N LYS A 110 13.06 -3.51 -8.01
CA LYS A 110 13.75 -4.63 -8.70
C LYS A 110 13.25 -6.01 -8.30
N GLY A 111 12.65 -6.14 -7.12
CA GLY A 111 12.16 -7.41 -6.59
C GLY A 111 12.37 -7.50 -5.10
N GLY A 112 12.03 -8.64 -4.52
CA GLY A 112 12.13 -8.85 -3.08
C GLY A 112 11.22 -9.97 -2.61
N ASN A 113 10.91 -9.99 -1.32
CA ASN A 113 9.99 -10.93 -0.72
C ASN A 113 9.01 -10.21 0.21
N VAL A 114 7.87 -10.85 0.41
CA VAL A 114 6.88 -10.46 1.40
C VAL A 114 6.44 -11.68 2.18
N THR A 115 6.36 -11.54 3.50
CA THR A 115 5.82 -12.55 4.39
C THR A 115 4.52 -12.05 4.99
N TYR A 116 3.46 -12.83 4.84
CA TYR A 116 2.16 -12.55 5.42
C TYR A 116 1.89 -13.42 6.64
N ASP A 117 1.26 -12.81 7.63
CA ASP A 117 0.59 -13.49 8.74
C ASP A 117 -0.86 -12.99 8.79
N ILE A 118 -1.76 -13.88 8.39
CA ILE A 118 -3.19 -13.66 8.20
C ILE A 118 -3.95 -14.18 9.40
N ASP A 119 -4.75 -13.33 10.03
CA ASP A 119 -5.60 -13.68 11.16
C ASP A 119 -7.06 -13.38 10.84
N ASP A 120 -7.79 -14.43 10.44
CA ASP A 120 -9.21 -14.35 10.12
C ASP A 120 -10.08 -13.98 11.33
N SER A 121 -9.65 -14.34 12.54
CA SER A 121 -10.40 -14.11 13.77
C SER A 121 -10.37 -12.64 14.18
N ARG A 122 -9.21 -12.00 14.04
CA ARG A 122 -9.02 -10.57 14.31
C ARG A 122 -9.27 -9.69 13.10
N LYS A 123 -9.56 -10.30 11.94
CA LYS A 123 -9.64 -9.63 10.64
C LYS A 123 -8.42 -8.73 10.42
N SER A 124 -7.21 -9.28 10.56
CA SER A 124 -5.98 -8.51 10.41
C SER A 124 -5.00 -9.14 9.43
N VAL A 125 -4.24 -8.28 8.76
CA VAL A 125 -3.08 -8.64 7.94
C VAL A 125 -1.84 -8.05 8.58
N LYS A 126 -0.84 -8.90 8.82
CA LYS A 126 0.55 -8.48 9.00
C LYS A 126 1.33 -8.80 7.73
N ALA A 127 2.07 -7.84 7.20
CA ALA A 127 2.97 -8.04 6.08
C ALA A 127 4.36 -7.48 6.41
N THR A 128 5.38 -8.30 6.24
CA THR A 128 6.78 -7.90 6.37
C THR A 128 7.47 -8.03 5.02
N LEU A 129 8.03 -6.94 4.53
CA LEU A 129 8.63 -6.85 3.20
C LEU A 129 10.12 -6.56 3.32
N GLU A 130 10.88 -7.16 2.41
CA GLU A 130 12.27 -6.79 2.12
C GLU A 130 12.42 -6.75 0.60
N PHE A 131 12.75 -5.59 0.04
CA PHE A 131 12.79 -5.41 -1.40
C PHE A 131 13.87 -4.41 -1.82
N GLU A 132 14.34 -4.56 -3.06
CA GLU A 132 15.34 -3.68 -3.65
C GLU A 132 14.67 -2.61 -4.50
N ILE A 133 15.17 -1.38 -4.33
CA ILE A 133 14.83 -0.25 -5.17
C ILE A 133 16.10 0.32 -5.82
N VAL A 134 15.94 0.98 -6.96
CA VAL A 134 17.02 1.72 -7.64
C VAL A 134 16.61 3.17 -7.79
N TYR A 135 17.48 4.07 -7.33
CA TYR A 135 17.39 5.52 -7.51
C TYR A 135 18.73 6.02 -8.07
N GLU A 136 18.68 6.76 -9.19
CA GLU A 136 19.88 7.27 -9.88
C GLU A 136 20.98 6.21 -10.09
N SER A 137 20.57 5.02 -10.53
CA SER A 137 21.45 3.84 -10.73
C SER A 137 22.05 3.22 -9.46
N THR A 138 21.73 3.75 -8.27
CA THR A 138 22.18 3.20 -7.00
C THR A 138 21.10 2.28 -6.40
N PRO A 139 21.42 1.02 -6.08
CA PRO A 139 20.49 0.11 -5.42
C PRO A 139 20.40 0.39 -3.91
N TYR A 140 19.22 0.21 -3.34
CA TYR A 140 18.94 0.31 -1.91
C TYR A 140 18.01 -0.82 -1.48
N THR A 141 18.28 -1.42 -0.32
CA THR A 141 17.38 -2.40 0.31
C THR A 141 16.42 -1.67 1.23
N VAL A 142 15.13 -1.86 1.02
CA VAL A 142 14.04 -1.27 1.80
C VAL A 142 13.32 -2.37 2.55
N THR A 143 13.02 -2.13 3.81
CA THR A 143 12.15 -3.01 4.59
C THR A 143 10.86 -2.28 4.94
N ALA A 144 9.76 -3.03 5.01
CA ALA A 144 8.50 -2.51 5.50
C ALA A 144 7.83 -3.49 6.46
N ASP A 145 7.23 -2.96 7.52
CA ASP A 145 6.45 -3.73 8.47
C ASP A 145 5.05 -3.10 8.60
N ILE A 146 4.05 -3.87 8.16
CA ILE A 146 2.68 -3.44 8.01
C ILE A 146 1.81 -4.31 8.92
N PHE A 147 0.94 -3.70 9.69
CA PHE A 147 -0.15 -4.38 10.39
C PHE A 147 -1.40 -3.52 10.27
N LEU A 148 -2.41 -4.05 9.59
CA LEU A 148 -3.69 -3.38 9.35
C LEU A 148 -4.85 -4.29 9.75
N LEU A 149 -5.91 -3.68 10.23
CA LEU A 149 -7.21 -4.32 10.32
C LEU A 149 -7.86 -4.25 8.94
N ALA A 150 -8.33 -5.38 8.44
CA ALA A 150 -9.05 -5.42 7.18
C ALA A 150 -10.41 -4.71 7.36
N THR A 151 -10.64 -3.68 6.56
CA THR A 151 -11.92 -2.97 6.48
C THR A 151 -12.91 -3.65 5.53
N GLY A 152 -12.54 -4.78 4.94
CA GLY A 152 -13.33 -5.57 3.99
C GLY A 152 -13.06 -7.07 4.11
N GLU A 153 -13.37 -7.84 3.05
CA GLU A 153 -13.06 -9.27 3.02
C GLU A 153 -11.56 -9.52 3.14
N LEU A 154 -11.22 -10.50 3.99
CA LEU A 154 -9.88 -10.99 4.24
C LEU A 154 -9.60 -12.29 3.51
#